data_AF-A0A949UJL2-F1
#
_entry.id   AF-A0A949UJL2-F1
#
_cell.length_a   1.000
_cell.length_b   1.000
_cell.length_c   1.000
_cell.angle_alpha   90.00
_cell.angle_beta   90.00
_cell.angle_gamma   90.00
#
_symmetry.space_group_name_H-M   'P 1'
#
loop_
_entity.id
_entity.type
_entity.pdbx_description
1 polymer ?
#
loop_
_entity_poly.entity_id
_entity_poly.type
_entity_poly.pdbx_seq_one_letter_code
_entity_poly.pdbx_strand_id
1 'polypeptide(L)'
;MGNTNVKASTHGKGFRLTIIILVSLLAGCLESEFELAESSRLPEWIILPDGMARNDVTVSLSYYTGNNFKLVLREKGSSWFSSLQTIKGTNEHHPEYWGWAQDDWPARNHPAFVVLSVNGETEIVEHKKMEPIFYIANQQAVEKVVRAK
;
A
#
# COMPACT_ATOMS: atom_id res chain seq x y z
N MET A 1 2.80 -1.90 -82.73
CA MET A 1 1.55 -1.21 -82.33
C MET A 1 0.79 -2.13 -81.39
N GLY A 2 0.41 -1.66 -80.19
CA GLY A 2 -0.52 -2.41 -79.33
C GLY A 2 -0.11 -2.57 -77.86
N ASN A 3 0.01 -1.44 -77.16
CA ASN A 3 -0.34 -1.15 -75.75
C ASN A 3 0.01 -2.12 -74.60
N THR A 4 0.79 -1.55 -73.71
CA THR A 4 0.92 -1.79 -72.26
C THR A 4 -0.41 -2.00 -71.54
N ASN A 5 -0.44 -2.87 -70.52
CA ASN A 5 -1.15 -2.56 -69.27
C ASN A 5 -0.59 -3.35 -68.07
N VAL A 6 0.13 -2.58 -67.26
CA VAL A 6 0.34 -2.61 -65.80
C VAL A 6 -0.47 -3.67 -65.03
N LYS A 7 0.23 -4.55 -64.32
CA LYS A 7 -0.31 -5.28 -63.17
C LYS A 7 0.31 -4.69 -61.90
N ALA A 8 -0.48 -3.88 -61.20
CA ALA A 8 -0.14 -3.35 -59.88
C ALA A 8 0.03 -4.52 -58.90
N SER A 9 1.23 -4.69 -58.37
CA SER A 9 1.54 -5.65 -57.30
C SER A 9 1.43 -4.92 -55.97
N THR A 10 0.38 -5.22 -55.22
CA THR A 10 0.10 -4.75 -53.87
C THR A 10 1.18 -5.28 -52.92
N HIS A 11 2.17 -4.44 -52.59
CA HIS A 11 3.13 -4.75 -51.52
C HIS A 11 2.51 -4.46 -50.15
N GLY A 12 2.59 -5.47 -49.29
CA GLY A 12 1.91 -5.56 -48.00
C GLY A 12 2.27 -4.43 -47.03
N LYS A 13 1.25 -3.99 -46.29
CA LYS A 13 1.37 -3.09 -45.15
C LYS A 13 2.12 -3.84 -44.03
N GLY A 14 3.40 -3.55 -43.87
CA GLY A 14 4.15 -3.92 -42.67
C GLY A 14 3.59 -3.16 -41.47
N PHE A 15 2.71 -3.80 -40.71
CA PHE A 15 2.20 -3.29 -39.43
C PHE A 15 3.37 -3.33 -38.43
N ARG A 16 4.05 -2.20 -38.26
CA ARG A 16 5.09 -2.04 -37.23
C ARG A 16 4.40 -2.06 -35.87
N LEU A 17 4.50 -3.19 -35.18
CA LEU A 17 4.04 -3.35 -33.80
C LEU A 17 5.01 -2.63 -32.86
N THR A 18 4.87 -1.31 -32.72
CA THR A 18 5.57 -0.56 -31.68
C THR A 18 4.82 -0.75 -30.37
N ILE A 19 5.24 -1.74 -29.58
CA ILE A 19 4.78 -1.92 -28.20
C ILE A 19 5.39 -0.78 -27.37
N ILE A 20 4.57 0.23 -27.03
CA ILE A 20 4.93 1.28 -26.10
C ILE A 20 4.75 0.71 -24.68
N ILE A 21 5.80 0.10 -24.13
CA ILE A 21 5.91 -0.13 -22.68
C ILE A 21 6.69 1.06 -22.11
N LEU A 22 5.97 2.14 -21.77
CA LEU A 22 6.53 3.24 -21.00
C LEU A 22 5.44 3.85 -20.10
N VAL A 23 4.97 3.08 -19.12
CA VAL A 23 4.13 3.57 -18.03
C VAL A 23 4.61 2.95 -16.72
N SER A 24 5.74 3.43 -16.19
CA SER A 24 6.21 3.01 -14.86
C SER A 24 7.04 4.04 -14.09
N LEU A 25 7.15 5.29 -14.57
CA LEU A 25 8.01 6.30 -13.90
C LEU A 25 7.27 7.25 -12.93
N LEU A 26 5.95 7.12 -12.74
CA LEU A 26 5.17 8.07 -11.92
C LEU A 26 4.48 7.44 -10.71
N ALA A 27 4.65 6.14 -10.47
CA ALA A 27 4.17 5.50 -9.25
C ALA A 27 5.38 5.16 -8.39
N GLY A 28 5.38 5.59 -7.12
CA GLY A 28 6.40 5.16 -6.16
C GLY A 28 6.52 3.63 -6.16
N CYS A 29 7.74 3.11 -5.98
CA CYS A 29 7.95 1.67 -5.89
C CYS A 29 7.28 1.13 -4.64
N LEU A 30 6.53 0.03 -4.78
CA LEU A 30 6.00 -0.70 -3.63
C LEU A 30 7.17 -1.26 -2.83
N GLU A 31 7.26 -0.89 -1.55
CA GLU A 31 8.34 -1.35 -0.66
C GLU A 31 7.89 -2.57 0.15
N SER A 32 6.68 -2.53 0.68
CA SER A 32 6.14 -3.58 1.53
C SER A 32 4.62 -3.56 1.53
N GLU A 33 4.03 -4.71 1.80
CA GLU A 33 2.58 -4.89 1.94
C GLU A 33 2.28 -5.74 3.19
N PHE A 34 1.28 -5.30 3.95
CA PHE A 34 0.87 -5.90 5.21
C PHE A 34 -0.65 -6.06 5.24
N GLU A 35 -1.13 -7.01 6.03
CA GLU A 35 -2.55 -7.20 6.32
C GLU A 35 -2.87 -6.79 7.76
N LEU A 36 -4.02 -6.18 7.96
CA LEU A 36 -4.51 -5.82 9.29
C LEU A 36 -4.90 -7.08 10.05
N ALA A 37 -4.31 -7.28 11.23
CA ALA A 37 -4.65 -8.40 12.09
C ALA A 37 -6.17 -8.52 12.33
N GLU A 38 -6.71 -9.74 12.33
CA GLU A 38 -8.14 -9.99 12.60
C GLU A 38 -8.57 -9.47 13.98
N SER A 39 -7.68 -9.52 14.97
CA SER A 39 -7.92 -8.99 16.32
C SER A 39 -7.78 -7.47 16.44
N SER A 40 -7.29 -6.79 15.40
CA SER A 40 -7.15 -5.33 15.40
C SER A 40 -8.44 -4.65 14.99
N ARG A 41 -8.72 -3.49 15.60
CA ARG A 41 -9.75 -2.57 15.11
C ARG A 41 -9.42 -2.06 13.71
N LEU A 42 -10.42 -1.55 13.01
CA LEU A 42 -10.22 -0.83 11.75
C LEU A 42 -9.59 0.56 12.02
N PRO A 43 -8.81 1.08 11.05
CA PRO A 43 -8.49 2.50 10.99
C PRO A 43 -9.76 3.37 11.02
N GLU A 44 -9.69 4.53 11.65
CA GLU A 44 -10.84 5.43 11.81
C GLU A 44 -11.40 5.94 10.47
N TRP A 45 -10.55 6.05 9.44
CA TRP A 45 -10.96 6.46 8.09
C TRP A 45 -11.73 5.41 7.31
N ILE A 46 -11.78 4.16 7.80
CA ILE A 46 -12.49 3.06 7.14
C ILE A 46 -13.90 2.93 7.71
N ILE A 47 -14.89 3.10 6.85
CA ILE A 47 -16.30 2.89 7.19
C ILE A 47 -16.76 1.58 6.56
N LEU A 48 -17.31 0.65 7.32
CA LEU A 48 -17.84 -0.58 6.74
C LEU A 48 -19.14 -0.29 5.96
N PRO A 49 -19.34 -0.89 4.77
CA PRO A 49 -20.64 -0.89 4.13
C PRO A 49 -21.72 -1.55 4.99
N ASP A 50 -22.97 -1.14 4.81
CA ASP A 50 -24.10 -1.67 5.57
C ASP A 50 -24.18 -3.20 5.49
N GLY A 51 -24.38 -3.84 6.63
CA GLY A 51 -24.51 -5.29 6.74
C GLY A 51 -23.19 -6.07 6.76
N MET A 52 -22.02 -5.43 6.60
CA MET A 52 -20.72 -6.06 6.79
C MET A 52 -20.21 -5.91 8.23
N ALA A 53 -19.61 -6.97 8.76
CA ALA A 53 -18.86 -6.96 10.00
C ALA A 53 -17.34 -6.93 9.75
N ARG A 54 -16.57 -6.66 10.81
CA ARG A 54 -15.09 -6.67 10.76
C ARG A 54 -14.52 -7.97 10.17
N ASN A 55 -15.16 -9.11 10.43
CA ASN A 55 -14.68 -10.42 10.00
C ASN A 55 -14.96 -10.74 8.52
N ASP A 56 -15.82 -9.95 7.88
CA ASP A 56 -16.18 -10.11 6.47
C ASP A 56 -15.22 -9.36 5.54
N VAL A 57 -14.24 -8.65 6.11
CA VAL A 57 -13.33 -7.79 5.36
C VAL A 57 -11.86 -8.01 5.70
N THR A 58 -11.00 -7.70 4.74
CA THR A 58 -9.56 -7.57 4.92
C THR A 58 -9.12 -6.14 4.62
N VAL A 59 -8.07 -5.69 5.29
CA VAL A 59 -7.45 -4.39 5.04
C VAL A 59 -5.98 -4.62 4.75
N SER A 60 -5.52 -4.22 3.56
CA SER A 60 -4.11 -4.25 3.22
C SER A 60 -3.49 -2.86 3.29
N LEU A 61 -2.28 -2.77 3.82
CA LEU A 61 -1.46 -1.56 3.91
C LEU A 61 -0.22 -1.75 3.03
N SER A 62 -0.09 -0.92 2.01
CA SER A 62 1.08 -0.85 1.15
C SER A 62 1.90 0.40 1.48
N TYR A 63 3.19 0.25 1.75
CA TYR A 63 4.13 1.37 1.79
C TYR A 63 4.86 1.52 0.47
N TYR A 64 5.11 2.77 0.08
CA TYR A 64 5.80 3.12 -1.13
C TYR A 64 6.97 4.05 -0.83
N THR A 65 7.98 4.00 -1.70
CA THR A 65 9.10 4.93 -1.65
C THR A 65 8.63 6.38 -1.66
N GLY A 66 9.25 7.20 -0.81
CA GLY A 66 8.90 8.61 -0.62
C GLY A 66 7.78 8.85 0.39
N ASN A 67 7.69 8.03 1.44
CA ASN A 67 6.79 8.23 2.59
C ASN A 67 5.30 8.25 2.21
N ASN A 68 4.91 7.47 1.20
CA ASN A 68 3.51 7.32 0.79
C ASN A 68 2.97 5.97 1.22
N PHE A 69 1.68 5.90 1.54
CA PHE A 69 1.01 4.63 1.79
C PHE A 69 -0.32 4.53 1.05
N LYS A 70 -0.82 3.31 0.93
CA LYS A 70 -2.16 2.98 0.45
C LYS A 70 -2.79 1.93 1.35
N LEU A 71 -3.95 2.23 1.91
CA LEU A 71 -4.83 1.27 2.57
C LEU A 71 -5.93 0.83 1.59
N VAL A 72 -6.22 -0.47 1.53
CA VAL A 72 -7.29 -1.01 0.69
C VAL A 72 -8.18 -1.92 1.52
N LEU A 73 -9.46 -1.56 1.63
CA LEU A 73 -10.51 -2.41 2.21
C LEU A 73 -11.06 -3.34 1.12
N ARG A 74 -11.14 -4.63 1.41
CA ARG A 74 -11.75 -5.64 0.53
C ARG A 74 -12.68 -6.55 1.30
N GLU A 75 -13.65 -7.12 0.61
CA GLU A 75 -14.43 -8.23 1.13
C GLU A 75 -13.55 -9.49 1.18
N LYS A 76 -13.66 -10.27 2.24
CA LYS A 76 -12.85 -11.48 2.45
C LYS A 76 -13.22 -12.52 1.39
N GLY A 77 -12.21 -13.09 0.72
CA GLY A 77 -12.39 -14.06 -0.37
C GLY A 77 -12.74 -13.45 -1.73
N SER A 78 -12.89 -12.13 -1.81
CA SER A 78 -13.07 -11.42 -3.09
C SER A 78 -11.77 -11.35 -3.90
N SER A 79 -11.90 -11.01 -5.19
CA SER A 79 -10.76 -10.80 -6.08
C SER A 79 -9.89 -9.64 -5.59
N TRP A 80 -8.57 -9.76 -5.72
CA TRP A 80 -7.62 -8.72 -5.31
C TRP A 80 -7.76 -7.39 -6.07
N PHE A 81 -8.39 -7.41 -7.25
CA PHE A 81 -8.77 -6.23 -8.04
C PHE A 81 -10.04 -5.54 -7.53
N SER A 82 -10.84 -6.21 -6.70
CA SER A 82 -12.02 -5.63 -6.07
C SER A 82 -11.61 -4.89 -4.82
N SER A 83 -11.94 -3.61 -4.74
CA SER A 83 -11.74 -2.80 -3.54
C SER A 83 -13.04 -2.11 -3.17
N LEU A 84 -13.44 -2.25 -1.91
CA LEU A 84 -14.57 -1.51 -1.36
C LEU A 84 -14.18 -0.05 -1.14
N GLN A 85 -12.97 0.18 -0.61
CA GLN A 85 -12.42 1.51 -0.37
C GLN A 85 -10.91 1.50 -0.57
N THR A 86 -10.37 2.63 -1.04
CA THR A 86 -8.93 2.89 -1.13
C THR A 86 -8.62 4.22 -0.49
N ILE A 87 -7.71 4.21 0.48
CA ILE A 87 -7.26 5.39 1.21
C ILE A 87 -5.78 5.57 0.91
N LYS A 88 -5.35 6.81 0.69
CA LYS A 88 -3.96 7.17 0.42
C LYS A 88 -3.56 8.31 1.33
N GLY A 89 -2.30 8.32 1.71
CA GLY A 89 -1.76 9.37 2.56
C GLY A 89 -0.25 9.26 2.67
N THR A 90 0.29 9.97 3.64
CA THR A 90 1.72 9.95 3.96
C THR A 90 1.96 9.15 5.23
N ASN A 91 3.17 8.64 5.37
CA ASN A 91 3.59 7.93 6.57
C ASN A 91 4.94 8.44 7.07
N GLU A 92 5.16 8.31 8.36
CA GLU A 92 6.43 8.62 9.00
C GLU A 92 6.64 7.73 10.22
N HIS A 93 7.89 7.55 10.62
CA HIS A 93 8.18 6.85 11.88
C HIS A 93 7.61 7.65 13.05
N HIS A 94 7.05 6.95 14.03
CA HIS A 94 6.54 7.61 15.23
C HIS A 94 7.69 8.34 15.94
N PRO A 95 7.57 9.65 16.21
CA PRO A 95 8.71 10.49 16.62
C PRO A 95 9.32 10.04 17.95
N GLU A 96 8.49 9.73 18.94
CA GLU A 96 8.98 9.24 20.24
C GLU A 96 9.68 7.89 20.14
N TYR A 97 9.14 6.95 19.34
CA TYR A 97 9.76 5.64 19.14
C TYR A 97 11.09 5.78 18.40
N TRP A 98 11.12 6.59 17.35
CA TRP A 98 12.30 6.77 16.52
C TRP A 98 13.43 7.52 17.23
N GLY A 99 13.08 8.42 18.15
CA GLY A 99 14.04 9.19 18.94
C GLY A 99 14.99 8.30 19.74
N TRP A 100 14.47 7.29 20.44
CA TRP A 100 15.31 6.37 21.21
C TRP A 100 15.84 5.18 20.38
N ALA A 101 15.06 4.70 19.40
CA ALA A 101 15.47 3.55 18.59
C ALA A 101 16.70 3.86 17.73
N GLN A 102 16.99 5.12 17.40
CA GLN A 102 18.23 5.48 16.72
C GLN A 102 19.49 5.12 17.51
N ASP A 103 19.41 5.13 18.84
CA ASP A 103 20.56 4.90 19.73
C ASP A 103 20.80 3.40 20.03
N ASP A 104 19.84 2.52 19.73
CA ASP A 104 19.91 1.06 19.97
C ASP A 104 19.51 0.28 18.72
N TRP A 105 20.48 0.00 17.84
CA TRP A 105 20.27 -0.69 16.56
C TRP A 105 19.50 -2.03 16.66
N PRO A 106 19.80 -2.94 17.60
CA PRO A 106 18.97 -4.13 17.86
C PRO A 106 17.51 -3.84 18.15
N ALA A 107 17.20 -2.73 18.82
CA ALA A 107 15.85 -2.36 19.19
C ALA A 107 15.07 -1.63 18.07
N ARG A 108 15.73 -1.24 16.96
CA ARG A 108 15.07 -0.66 15.78
C ARG A 108 14.12 -1.61 15.07
N ASN A 109 14.30 -2.92 15.26
CA ASN A 109 13.55 -3.90 14.49
C ASN A 109 12.08 -3.92 14.90
N HIS A 110 11.77 -4.36 16.12
CA HIS A 110 10.38 -4.55 16.55
C HIS A 110 10.18 -4.48 18.07
N PRO A 111 9.00 -4.05 18.54
CA PRO A 111 7.88 -3.54 17.74
C PRO A 111 8.19 -2.16 17.13
N ALA A 112 7.79 -1.92 15.88
CA ALA A 112 8.00 -0.65 15.19
C ALA A 112 6.67 0.10 15.04
N PHE A 113 6.69 1.43 15.27
CA PHE A 113 5.52 2.28 15.19
C PHE A 113 5.63 3.29 14.05
N VAL A 114 4.57 3.39 13.26
CA VAL A 114 4.46 4.30 12.12
C VAL A 114 3.18 5.13 12.28
N VAL A 115 3.28 6.43 12.04
CA VAL A 115 2.14 7.33 11.97
C VAL A 115 1.71 7.40 10.51
N LEU A 116 0.44 7.10 10.26
CA LEU A 116 -0.22 7.31 8.99
C LEU A 116 -0.99 8.61 9.06
N SER A 117 -0.96 9.40 7.99
CA SER A 117 -1.63 10.71 7.93
C SER A 117 -2.51 10.82 6.69
N VAL A 118 -3.79 11.17 6.89
CA VAL A 118 -4.78 11.39 5.83
C VAL A 118 -5.51 12.68 6.14
N ASN A 119 -5.42 13.67 5.24
CA ASN A 119 -6.11 14.97 5.38
C ASN A 119 -5.89 15.68 6.74
N GLY A 120 -4.75 15.46 7.40
CA GLY A 120 -4.42 16.05 8.69
C GLY A 120 -4.87 15.25 9.91
N GLU A 121 -5.64 14.18 9.73
CA GLU A 121 -5.92 13.18 10.76
C GLU A 121 -4.83 12.11 10.75
N THR A 122 -4.58 11.50 11.92
CA THR A 122 -3.49 10.53 12.07
C THR A 122 -3.95 9.24 12.74
N GLU A 123 -3.31 8.14 12.38
CA GLU A 123 -3.53 6.82 12.94
C GLU A 123 -2.16 6.18 13.22
N ILE A 124 -1.98 5.58 14.39
CA ILE A 124 -0.71 4.89 14.72
C ILE A 124 -0.86 3.42 14.36
N VAL A 125 0.10 2.89 13.61
CA VAL A 125 0.19 1.46 13.31
C VAL A 125 1.43 0.84 13.95
N GLU A 126 1.27 -0.39 14.42
CA GLU A 126 2.32 -1.19 15.06
C GLU A 126 2.65 -2.41 14.21
N HIS A 127 3.94 -2.60 13.96
CA HIS A 127 4.54 -3.80 13.38
C HIS A 127 5.27 -4.57 14.50
N LYS A 128 4.62 -5.59 15.06
CA LYS A 128 5.10 -6.27 16.29
C LYS A 128 6.35 -7.14 16.10
N LYS A 129 6.59 -7.62 14.89
CA LYS A 129 7.69 -8.50 14.46
C LYS A 129 7.78 -8.49 12.93
N MET A 130 8.80 -9.13 12.37
CA MET A 130 9.03 -9.24 10.92
C MET A 130 7.99 -10.18 10.26
N GLU A 131 6.73 -9.74 10.23
CA GLU A 131 5.60 -10.47 9.63
C GLU A 131 4.77 -9.51 8.78
N PRO A 132 4.04 -9.99 7.75
CA PRO A 132 3.18 -9.16 6.91
C PRO A 132 1.87 -8.80 7.63
N ILE A 133 1.92 -8.52 8.93
CA ILE A 133 0.76 -8.21 9.77
C ILE A 133 1.02 -6.92 10.53
N PHE A 134 0.06 -6.00 10.46
CA PHE A 134 0.07 -4.77 11.26
C PHE A 134 -1.16 -4.68 12.17
N TYR A 135 -1.04 -3.84 13.19
CA TYR A 135 -2.09 -3.55 14.17
C TYR A 135 -2.32 -2.06 14.22
N ILE A 136 -3.55 -1.64 14.51
CA ILE A 136 -3.80 -0.27 14.92
C ILE A 136 -3.45 -0.13 16.40
N ALA A 137 -2.66 0.89 16.71
CA ALA A 137 -2.16 1.18 18.04
C ALA A 137 -2.63 2.57 18.51
N ASN A 138 -2.29 2.89 19.75
CA ASN A 138 -2.51 4.20 20.33
C ASN A 138 -1.23 4.67 21.03
N GLN A 139 -1.24 5.92 21.50
CA GLN A 139 -0.09 6.51 22.21
C GLN A 139 0.36 5.66 23.41
N GLN A 140 -0.59 5.07 24.15
CA GLN A 140 -0.27 4.24 25.31
C GLN A 140 0.57 3.00 24.96
N ALA A 141 0.32 2.38 23.80
CA ALA A 141 1.13 1.26 23.31
C ALA A 141 2.58 1.68 23.02
N VAL A 142 2.76 2.86 22.43
CA VAL A 142 4.09 3.44 22.16
C VAL A 142 4.81 3.72 23.48
N GLU A 143 4.16 4.43 24.41
CA GLU A 143 4.74 4.77 25.72
C GLU A 143 5.17 3.53 26.50
N LYS A 144 4.39 2.45 26.45
CA LYS A 144 4.72 1.19 27.14
C LYS A 144 6.03 0.60 26.63
N VAL A 145 6.31 0.69 25.33
CA VAL A 145 7.56 0.20 24.74
C VAL A 145 8.71 1.13 25.07
N VAL A 146 8.52 2.45 24.92
CA VAL A 146 9.56 3.45 25.18
C VAL A 146 9.98 3.44 26.65
N ARG A 147 9.04 3.32 27.60
CA ARG A 147 9.32 3.33 29.05
C ARG A 147 9.86 1.99 29.59
N ALA A 148 9.71 0.91 28.86
CA ALA A 148 10.27 -0.39 29.25
C ALA A 148 11.76 -0.54 28.91
N LYS A 149 12.34 0.49 28.27
CA LYS A 149 13.76 0.63 27.95
C LYS A 149 14.44 1.54 28.97
#